data_AF-A0A8J8TF25-F1
#
_entry.id   AF-A0A8J8TF25-F1
#
_cell.length_a   1.000
_cell.length_b   1.000
_cell.length_c   1.000
_cell.angle_alpha   90.00
_cell.angle_beta   90.00
_cell.angle_gamma   90.00
#
_symmetry.space_group_name_H-M   'P 1'
#
loop_
_entity.id
_entity.type
_entity.pdbx_description
1 polymer ?
#
loop_
_entity_poly.entity_id
_entity_poly.type
_entity_poly.pdbx_seq_one_letter_code
_entity_poly.pdbx_strand_id
1 'polypeptide(L)' 'NINACNKNHTKTTGEIGEIIEDHWRYRNSKMLLEIAFNLKV' A
#
# COMPACT_ATOMS: atom_id res chain seq x y z
N ASN A 1 0.52 -8.35 -12.55
CA ASN A 1 0.16 -8.13 -11.14
C ASN A 1 0.39 -9.41 -10.35
N ILE A 2 1.65 -9.84 -10.29
CA ILE A 2 2.14 -10.96 -9.49
C ILE A 2 3.52 -10.47 -9.05
N ASN A 3 3.80 -10.54 -7.76
CA ASN A 3 5.04 -10.02 -7.19
C ASN A 3 5.86 -11.18 -6.60
N ALA A 4 7.18 -11.16 -6.80
CA ALA A 4 8.09 -12.07 -6.11
C ALA A 4 8.31 -11.54 -4.69
N CYS A 5 7.71 -12.18 -3.69
CA CYS A 5 7.82 -11.78 -2.30
C CYS A 5 7.94 -13.01 -1.39
N ASN A 6 8.84 -12.97 -0.42
CA ASN A 6 9.08 -14.03 0.56
C ASN A 6 8.59 -13.67 1.97
N LYS A 7 7.82 -12.58 2.10
CA LYS A 7 7.27 -12.12 3.38
C LYS A 7 5.97 -12.87 3.71
N ASN A 8 5.56 -12.82 4.97
CA ASN A 8 4.24 -13.32 5.39
C ASN A 8 3.14 -12.39 4.91
N HIS A 9 2.02 -12.98 4.46
CA HIS A 9 0.82 -12.26 4.02
C HIS A 9 -0.41 -12.93 4.63
N THR A 10 -1.54 -12.23 4.64
CA THR A 10 -2.85 -12.83 4.89
C THR A 10 -3.21 -13.79 3.75
N LYS A 11 -4.14 -14.73 3.99
CA LYS A 11 -4.53 -15.73 2.99
C LYS A 11 -5.46 -15.13 1.93
N THR A 12 -6.25 -14.14 2.33
CA THR A 12 -7.21 -13.44 1.50
C THR A 12 -7.05 -11.92 1.68
N THR A 13 -7.52 -11.15 0.71
CA THR A 13 -7.51 -9.69 0.78
C THR A 13 -8.52 -9.15 1.81
N GLY A 14 -9.60 -9.88 2.10
CA GLY A 14 -10.61 -9.48 3.07
C GLY A 14 -10.07 -9.36 4.51
N GLU A 15 -9.01 -10.12 4.85
CA GLU A 15 -8.35 -10.04 6.16
C GLU A 15 -7.61 -8.71 6.40
N ILE A 16 -7.35 -7.92 5.35
CA ILE A 16 -6.71 -6.60 5.47
C ILE A 16 -7.72 -5.54 5.99
N GLY A 17 -9.01 -5.68 5.66
CA GLY A 17 -10.03 -4.69 5.98
C GLY A 17 -10.07 -3.49 5.02
N GLU A 18 -10.55 -2.35 5.51
CA GLU A 18 -10.69 -1.12 4.72
C GLU A 18 -9.37 -0.33 4.76
N ILE A 19 -8.79 -0.08 3.59
CA ILE A 19 -7.63 0.81 3.42
C ILE A 19 -8.15 2.24 3.29
N ILE A 20 -7.64 3.13 4.13
CA ILE A 20 -7.88 4.57 4.04
C ILE A 20 -6.61 5.27 3.58
N GLU A 21 -6.73 6.21 2.64
CA GLU A 21 -5.62 7.03 2.18
C GLU A 21 -5.53 8.28 3.05
N ASP A 22 -4.37 8.52 3.65
CA ASP A 22 -4.13 9.67 4.52
C ASP A 22 -3.34 10.78 3.81
N HIS A 23 -2.41 10.41 2.91
CA HIS A 23 -1.57 11.36 2.21
C HIS A 23 -0.87 10.75 0.97
N TRP A 24 -0.72 11.53 -0.10
CA TRP A 24 0.14 11.20 -1.24
C TRP A 24 1.03 12.37 -1.63
N ARG A 25 2.17 12.10 -2.26
CA ARG A 25 2.99 13.13 -2.91
C ARG A 25 3.73 12.58 -4.12
N TYR A 26 3.85 13.41 -5.14
CA TYR A 26 4.75 13.16 -6.26
C TYR A 26 6.04 13.96 -6.10
N ARG A 27 7.18 13.25 -6.12
CA ARG A 27 8.50 13.86 -6.02
C ARG A 27 9.08 14.02 -7.40
N ASN A 28 8.83 15.18 -8.02
CA ASN A 28 9.28 15.46 -9.38
C ASN A 28 10.79 15.25 -9.58
N SER A 29 11.60 15.67 -8.61
CA SER A 29 13.07 15.48 -8.68
C SER A 29 13.53 14.02 -8.67
N LYS A 30 12.66 13.09 -8.27
CA LYS A 30 12.94 11.64 -8.23
C LYS A 30 12.10 10.83 -9.20
N MET A 31 11.11 11.45 -9.83
CA MET A 31 10.10 10.77 -10.63
C MET A 31 9.40 9.64 -9.84
N LEU A 32 9.13 9.86 -8.55
CA LEU A 32 8.51 8.87 -7.67
C LEU A 32 7.16 9.36 -7.15
N LEU A 33 6.14 8.51 -7.28
CA LEU A 33 4.87 8.66 -6.59
C LEU A 33 4.94 7.90 -5.26
N GLU A 34 4.79 8.62 -4.15
CA GLU A 34 4.71 8.06 -2.81
C GLU A 34 3.25 8.14 -2.35
N ILE A 35 2.67 6.98 -1.99
CA ILE A 35 1.28 6.86 -1.51
C ILE A 35 1.37 6.30 -0.08
N ALA A 36 0.91 7.07 0.91
CA ALA A 36 0.72 6.60 2.27
C ALA A 36 -0.73 6.13 2.45
N PHE A 37 -0.91 5.14 3.32
CA PHE A 37 -2.22 4.60 3.64
C PHE A 37 -2.22 4.07 5.07
N ASN A 38 -3.41 3.93 5.62
CA ASN A 38 -3.65 3.29 6.91
C ASN A 38 -4.80 2.28 6.77
N LEU A 39 -4.99 1.44 7.78
CA LEU A 39 -6.18 0.60 7.90
C LEU A 39 -7.20 1.33 8.76
N LYS A 40 -8.48 1.24 8.38
CA LYS A 40 -9.58 1.74 9.21
C LYS A 40 -9.66 0.88 10.46
N VAL A 41 -9.39 1.49 11.62
CA VAL A 41 -9.57 0.88 12.95
C VAL A 41 -11.04 0.89 13.34
#